data_AF-A0A2V6A8Q4-F1
#
_entry.id   AF-A0A2V6A8Q4-F1
#
_cell.length_a   1.000
_cell.length_b   1.000
_cell.length_c   1.000
_cell.angle_alpha   90.00
_cell.angle_beta   90.00
_cell.angle_gamma   90.00
#
_symmetry.space_group_name_H-M   'P 1'
#
loop_
_entity.id
_entity.type
_entity.pdbx_description
1 polymer ?
#
loop_
_entity_poly.entity_id
_entity_poly.type
_entity_poly.pdbx_seq_one_letter_code
_entity_poly.pdbx_strand_id
1 'polypeptide(L)'
;MSIFGAVVLLFRRGERENPGALPFALLTIVIAKITYYAFVSITQTLPQTRYYLAYLCLLAAALELITAALCRFQVVRIASLVLVIALGMLLPFALWPCITQRETTVDLLAKNLERYATSNDLIVVNPWFLGPSFSWYYHGTTQWMTLPELSEKRIHRYDLIKTKMEETDALADLKMAITKTLQSGNRVWLVGGAQPTEQKGPMSLTPAPDPVYGWSSPAYTYAWSMQIGAFVLQHVVDGEVVLGPQSGVGPNENIPLVIARGWRD
;
A
#
# COMPACT_ATOMS: atom_id res chain seq x y z
N MET A 1 25.53 -3.23 0.30
CA MET A 1 27.00 -3.38 0.14
C MET A 1 27.68 -2.61 1.26
N SER A 2 28.31 -3.26 2.23
CA SER A 2 29.27 -2.53 3.07
C SER A 2 30.53 -2.34 2.22
N ILE A 3 31.05 -1.10 2.16
CA ILE A 3 32.26 -0.72 1.42
C ILE A 3 33.43 -1.67 1.72
N PHE A 4 33.42 -2.28 2.90
CA PHE A 4 34.38 -3.31 3.32
C PHE A 4 34.43 -4.57 2.44
N GLY A 5 33.31 -5.05 1.90
CA GLY A 5 33.28 -6.27 1.07
C GLY A 5 34.02 -6.09 -0.27
N ALA A 6 33.87 -4.91 -0.87
CA ALA A 6 34.53 -4.50 -2.10
C ALA A 6 36.05 -4.38 -1.94
N VAL A 7 36.50 -3.85 -0.80
CA VAL A 7 37.93 -3.68 -0.51
C VAL A 7 38.62 -5.04 -0.31
N VAL A 8 37.97 -5.99 0.37
CA VAL A 8 38.50 -7.35 0.57
C VAL A 8 38.69 -8.10 -0.76
N LEU A 9 37.83 -7.86 -1.75
CA LEU A 9 37.94 -8.46 -3.09
C LEU A 9 39.11 -7.91 -3.93
N LEU A 10 39.54 -6.67 -3.67
CA LEU A 10 40.72 -6.06 -4.32
C LEU A 10 42.04 -6.62 -3.77
N PHE A 11 42.08 -7.00 -2.49
CA PHE A 11 43.30 -7.48 -1.83
C PHE A 11 43.51 -8.99 -1.93
N ARG A 12 42.53 -9.77 -2.41
CA ARG A 12 42.69 -11.22 -2.59
C ARG A 12 43.54 -11.53 -3.83
N ARG A 13 44.86 -11.34 -3.68
CA ARG A 13 45.91 -11.88 -4.56
C ARG A 13 45.78 -13.41 -4.58
N GLY A 14 45.48 -13.98 -5.75
CA GLY A 14 46.06 -15.25 -6.18
C GLY A 14 45.85 -16.52 -5.34
N GLU A 15 44.73 -16.71 -4.63
CA GLU A 15 44.47 -17.99 -3.96
C GLU A 15 43.29 -18.76 -4.57
N ARG A 16 43.67 -19.78 -5.36
CA ARG A 16 42.91 -20.90 -5.94
C ARG A 16 41.61 -20.55 -6.64
N GLU A 17 41.54 -20.86 -7.94
CA GLU A 17 40.27 -21.18 -8.59
C GLU A 17 39.54 -22.19 -7.69
N ASN A 18 38.46 -21.77 -7.04
CA ASN A 18 37.54 -22.69 -6.41
C ASN A 18 36.62 -23.17 -7.54
N PRO A 19 36.85 -24.35 -8.15
CA PRO A 19 36.01 -24.85 -9.24
C PRO A 19 34.54 -25.00 -8.81
N GLY A 20 34.29 -25.07 -7.50
CA GLY A 20 32.95 -25.10 -6.92
C GLY A 20 32.21 -23.75 -6.89
N ALA A 21 32.85 -22.60 -7.11
CA ALA A 21 32.22 -21.29 -6.94
C ALA A 21 31.13 -21.00 -7.99
N LEU A 22 31.40 -21.30 -9.26
CA LEU A 22 30.43 -21.18 -10.35
C LEU A 22 29.21 -22.12 -10.17
N PRO A 23 29.39 -23.44 -9.98
CA PRO A 23 28.24 -24.32 -9.78
C PRO A 23 27.48 -23.98 -8.49
N PHE A 24 28.17 -23.54 -7.42
CA PHE A 24 27.51 -23.06 -6.20
C PHE A 24 26.63 -21.83 -6.46
N ALA A 25 27.14 -20.82 -7.19
CA ALA A 25 26.37 -19.61 -7.49
C ALA A 25 25.16 -19.92 -8.37
N LEU A 26 25.33 -20.74 -9.40
CA LEU A 26 24.23 -21.18 -10.28
C LEU A 26 23.18 -21.98 -9.51
N LEU A 27 23.62 -22.92 -8.66
CA LEU A 27 22.72 -23.70 -7.82
C LEU A 27 21.97 -22.80 -6.84
N THR A 28 22.64 -21.80 -6.26
CA THR A 28 22.02 -20.81 -5.37
C THR A 28 20.92 -20.04 -6.09
N ILE A 29 21.13 -19.57 -7.32
CA ILE A 29 20.10 -18.88 -8.12
C ILE A 29 18.89 -19.80 -8.36
N VAL A 30 19.14 -21.06 -8.75
CA VAL A 30 18.07 -22.02 -9.03
C VAL A 30 17.27 -22.34 -7.76
N ILE A 31 17.94 -22.67 -6.66
CA ILE A 31 17.29 -22.96 -5.38
C ILE A 31 16.54 -21.74 -4.87
N ALA A 32 17.16 -20.56 -4.86
CA ALA A 32 16.54 -19.31 -4.43
C ALA A 32 15.25 -19.02 -5.21
N LYS A 33 15.27 -19.19 -6.53
CA LYS A 33 14.10 -19.04 -7.38
C LYS A 33 13.00 -20.02 -6.97
N ILE A 34 13.31 -21.32 -6.90
CA ILE A 34 12.34 -22.36 -6.55
C ILE A 34 11.75 -22.11 -5.16
N THR A 35 12.59 -21.90 -4.14
CA THR A 35 12.16 -21.66 -2.77
C THR A 35 11.33 -20.39 -2.64
N TYR A 36 11.71 -19.30 -3.32
CA TYR A 36 10.96 -18.05 -3.30
C TYR A 36 9.56 -18.22 -3.90
N TYR A 37 9.45 -18.80 -5.10
CA TYR A 37 8.14 -19.00 -5.74
C TYR A 37 7.29 -20.03 -4.99
N ALA A 38 7.89 -21.09 -4.44
CA ALA A 38 7.20 -22.03 -3.57
C ALA A 38 6.66 -21.33 -2.32
N PHE A 39 7.47 -20.49 -1.67
CA PHE A 39 7.05 -19.71 -0.50
C PHE A 39 5.86 -18.81 -0.82
N VAL A 40 5.93 -18.00 -1.89
CA VAL A 40 4.83 -17.12 -2.32
C VAL A 40 3.57 -17.92 -2.66
N SER A 41 3.71 -19.09 -3.27
CA SER A 41 2.57 -19.96 -3.59
C SER A 41 1.92 -20.55 -2.34
N ILE A 42 2.71 -20.89 -1.31
CA ILE A 42 2.21 -21.44 -0.05
C ILE A 42 1.49 -20.36 0.76
N THR A 43 2.04 -19.14 0.80
CA THR A 43 1.46 -18.04 1.59
C THR A 43 0.21 -17.43 0.95
N GLN A 44 -0.11 -17.78 -0.30
CA GLN A 44 -1.24 -17.22 -1.06
C GLN A 44 -1.27 -15.68 -1.07
N THR A 45 -0.11 -15.05 -0.89
CA THR A 45 0.03 -13.60 -0.85
C THR A 45 0.13 -13.06 -2.28
N LEU A 46 -0.62 -12.01 -2.57
CA LEU A 46 -0.48 -11.29 -3.84
C LEU A 46 0.97 -10.78 -3.98
N PRO A 47 1.67 -11.08 -5.09
CA PRO A 47 3.04 -10.63 -5.28
C PRO A 47 3.11 -9.10 -5.31
N GLN A 48 3.82 -8.51 -4.35
CA GLN A 48 4.10 -7.08 -4.29
C GLN A 48 5.58 -6.84 -4.50
N THR A 49 5.96 -5.71 -5.11
CA THR A 49 7.35 -5.37 -5.45
C THR A 49 8.31 -5.52 -4.26
N ARG A 50 7.86 -5.17 -3.06
CA ARG A 50 8.63 -5.28 -1.81
C ARG A 50 9.02 -6.72 -1.43
N TYR A 51 8.24 -7.73 -1.84
CA TYR A 51 8.54 -9.13 -1.52
C TYR A 51 9.74 -9.67 -2.28
N TYR A 52 10.06 -9.08 -3.44
CA TYR A 52 11.19 -9.51 -4.25
C TYR A 52 12.55 -9.05 -3.70
N LEU A 53 12.58 -8.18 -2.69
CA LEU A 53 13.84 -7.59 -2.19
C LEU A 53 14.84 -8.66 -1.71
N ALA A 54 14.40 -9.59 -0.87
CA ALA A 54 15.27 -10.65 -0.34
C ALA A 54 15.81 -11.55 -1.47
N TYR A 55 14.95 -11.91 -2.43
CA TYR A 55 15.34 -12.68 -3.61
C TYR A 55 16.36 -11.91 -4.47
N LEU A 56 16.13 -10.62 -4.73
CA LEU A 56 17.04 -9.76 -5.49
C LEU A 56 18.39 -9.59 -4.79
N CYS A 57 18.43 -9.49 -3.47
CA CYS A 57 19.68 -9.45 -2.71
C CYS A 57 20.50 -10.73 -2.88
N LEU A 58 19.85 -11.89 -2.81
CA LEU A 58 20.51 -13.19 -2.99
C LEU A 58 20.98 -13.37 -4.44
N LEU A 59 20.16 -12.95 -5.42
CA LEU A 59 20.51 -12.95 -6.82
C LEU A 59 21.73 -12.05 -7.10
N ALA A 60 21.76 -10.84 -6.53
CA ALA A 60 22.88 -9.91 -6.67
C ALA A 60 24.18 -10.50 -6.10
N ALA A 61 24.12 -11.14 -4.93
CA ALA A 61 25.29 -11.80 -4.32
C ALA A 61 25.79 -12.99 -5.16
N ALA A 62 24.89 -13.80 -5.71
CA ALA A 62 25.26 -14.90 -6.59
C ALA A 62 25.87 -14.40 -7.91
N LEU A 63 25.32 -13.33 -8.48
CA LEU A 63 25.87 -12.68 -9.68
C LEU A 63 27.26 -12.10 -9.41
N GLU A 64 27.47 -11.47 -8.25
CA GLU A 64 28.79 -10.98 -7.84
C GLU A 64 29.82 -12.11 -7.75
N LEU A 65 29.42 -13.27 -7.19
CA LEU A 65 30.29 -14.45 -7.14
C LEU A 65 30.63 -14.99 -8.54
N ILE A 66 29.66 -14.99 -9.46
CA ILE A 66 29.89 -15.36 -10.87
C ILE A 66 30.85 -14.36 -11.53
N THR A 67 30.63 -13.06 -11.35
CA THR A 67 31.54 -12.02 -11.87
C THR A 67 32.95 -12.20 -11.32
N ALA A 68 33.11 -12.46 -10.02
CA ALA A 68 34.41 -12.68 -9.40
C ALA A 68 35.11 -13.95 -9.93
N ALA A 69 34.36 -15.01 -10.23
CA ALA A 69 34.86 -16.27 -10.76
C ALA A 69 35.22 -16.21 -12.25
N LEU A 70 34.45 -15.47 -13.07
CA LEU A 70 34.68 -15.33 -14.51
C LEU A 70 35.69 -14.22 -14.85
N CYS A 71 35.73 -13.14 -14.07
CA CYS A 71 36.61 -12.00 -14.32
C CYS A 71 37.99 -12.26 -13.71
N ARG A 72 38.85 -12.91 -14.50
CA ARG A 72 40.27 -13.12 -14.20
C ARG A 72 41.07 -11.80 -14.24
N PHE A 73 40.61 -10.82 -15.00
CA PHE A 73 41.32 -9.54 -15.17
C PHE A 73 40.97 -8.55 -14.07
N GLN A 74 41.99 -8.04 -13.39
CA GLN A 74 41.88 -7.04 -12.33
C GLN A 74 41.17 -5.76 -12.81
N VAL A 75 41.31 -5.41 -14.10
CA VAL A 75 40.63 -4.27 -14.72
C VAL A 75 39.11 -4.38 -14.66
N VAL A 76 38.55 -5.56 -14.91
CA VAL A 76 37.08 -5.76 -14.88
C VAL A 76 36.55 -5.65 -13.45
N ARG A 77 37.30 -6.19 -12.47
CA ARG A 77 36.95 -6.06 -11.05
C ARG A 77 36.95 -4.59 -10.59
N ILE A 78 37.99 -3.84 -10.98
CA ILE A 78 38.06 -2.39 -10.69
C ILE A 78 36.91 -1.66 -11.38
N ALA A 79 36.62 -1.95 -12.65
CA ALA A 79 35.53 -1.33 -13.40
C ALA A 79 34.16 -1.58 -12.76
N SER A 80 33.87 -2.82 -12.32
CA SER A 80 32.63 -3.14 -11.61
C SER A 80 32.52 -2.40 -10.28
N LEU A 81 33.60 -2.29 -9.51
CA LEU A 81 33.60 -1.54 -8.26
C LEU A 81 33.39 -0.04 -8.49
N VAL A 82 34.08 0.54 -9.48
CA VAL A 82 33.88 1.93 -9.88
C VAL A 82 32.43 2.16 -10.31
N LEU A 83 31.83 1.25 -11.07
CA LEU A 83 30.43 1.34 -11.48
C LEU A 83 29.48 1.29 -10.27
N VAL A 84 29.68 0.37 -9.33
CA VAL A 84 28.84 0.28 -8.12
C VAL A 84 28.96 1.54 -7.27
N ILE A 85 30.17 2.06 -7.09
CA ILE A 85 30.40 3.31 -6.36
C ILE A 85 29.77 4.49 -7.09
N ALA A 86 29.94 4.58 -8.41
CA ALA A 86 29.33 5.61 -9.24
C ALA A 86 27.80 5.57 -9.17
N LEU A 87 27.19 4.40 -9.30
CA LEU A 87 25.74 4.23 -9.14
C LEU A 87 25.28 4.57 -7.72
N GLY A 88 26.01 4.13 -6.70
CA GLY A 88 25.70 4.44 -5.29
C GLY A 88 25.78 5.93 -4.97
N MET A 89 26.66 6.68 -5.65
CA MET A 89 26.74 8.12 -5.54
C MET A 89 25.69 8.83 -6.39
N LEU A 90 25.48 8.42 -7.65
CA LEU A 90 24.62 9.12 -8.61
C LEU A 90 23.12 8.86 -8.38
N LEU A 91 22.72 7.63 -8.03
CA LEU A 91 21.32 7.26 -7.90
C LEU A 91 20.57 8.07 -6.83
N PRO A 92 21.11 8.31 -5.62
CA PRO A 92 20.43 9.15 -4.64
C PRO A 92 20.15 10.57 -5.14
N PHE A 93 21.05 11.18 -5.92
CA PHE A 93 20.81 12.50 -6.50
C PHE A 93 19.81 12.44 -7.65
N ALA A 94 19.95 11.47 -8.55
CA ALA A 94 19.03 11.28 -9.68
C ALA A 94 17.60 10.96 -9.22
N LEU A 95 17.46 10.22 -8.12
CA LEU A 95 16.19 9.82 -7.54
C LEU A 95 15.78 10.69 -6.35
N TRP A 96 16.50 11.78 -6.07
CA TRP A 96 16.21 12.67 -4.94
C TRP A 96 14.75 13.13 -4.90
N PRO A 97 14.13 13.54 -6.03
CA PRO A 97 12.72 13.93 -6.03
C PRO A 97 11.80 12.81 -5.56
N CYS A 98 12.06 11.56 -5.96
CA CYS A 98 11.29 10.39 -5.54
C CYS A 98 11.52 10.03 -4.06
N ILE A 99 12.76 10.17 -3.57
CA ILE A 99 13.12 9.86 -2.17
C ILE A 99 12.51 10.90 -1.21
N THR A 100 12.50 12.17 -1.61
CA THR A 100 11.90 13.26 -0.80
C THR A 100 10.41 13.46 -1.06
N GLN A 101 9.84 12.70 -2.00
CA GLN A 101 8.42 12.78 -2.28
C GLN A 101 7.65 12.34 -1.03
N ARG A 102 6.66 13.14 -0.65
CA ARG A 102 5.75 12.77 0.41
C ARG A 102 4.86 11.63 -0.08
N GLU A 103 4.74 10.54 0.66
CA GLU A 103 3.92 9.39 0.22
C GLU A 103 2.45 9.48 0.66
N THR A 104 2.11 10.26 1.68
CA THR A 104 0.78 10.29 2.29
C THR A 104 0.31 11.68 2.72
N THR A 105 -0.99 11.96 2.57
CA THR A 105 -1.66 13.13 3.16
C THR A 105 -2.42 12.81 4.45
N VAL A 106 -2.44 11.56 4.92
CA VAL A 106 -3.31 11.12 6.02
C VAL A 106 -3.07 11.88 7.33
N ASP A 107 -1.83 12.25 7.63
CA ASP A 107 -1.49 13.07 8.80
C ASP A 107 -2.05 14.50 8.72
N LEU A 108 -2.13 15.09 7.52
CA LEU A 108 -2.77 16.39 7.32
C LEU A 108 -4.29 16.30 7.49
N LEU A 109 -4.89 15.23 6.97
CA LEU A 109 -6.33 14.97 7.11
C LEU A 109 -6.69 14.75 8.58
N ALA A 110 -5.90 13.93 9.30
CA ALA A 110 -6.07 13.67 10.74
C ALA A 110 -5.99 14.96 11.56
N LYS A 111 -4.96 15.80 11.34
CA LYS A 111 -4.83 17.10 12.02
C LYS A 111 -5.99 18.05 11.76
N ASN A 112 -6.54 18.06 10.54
CA ASN A 112 -7.72 18.86 10.23
C ASN A 112 -8.96 18.32 10.95
N LEU A 113 -9.12 17.01 10.98
CA LEU A 113 -10.23 16.38 11.69
C LEU A 113 -10.17 16.61 13.21
N GLU A 114 -8.99 16.54 13.82
CA GLU A 114 -8.80 16.89 15.24
C GLU A 114 -9.21 18.33 15.56
N ARG A 115 -9.03 19.24 14.59
CA ARG A 115 -9.37 20.66 14.77
C ARG A 115 -10.85 20.95 14.52
N TYR A 116 -11.45 20.29 13.53
CA TYR A 116 -12.75 20.70 13.01
C TYR A 116 -13.87 19.71 13.30
N ALA A 117 -13.59 18.42 13.50
CA ALA A 117 -14.60 17.42 13.82
C ALA A 117 -14.96 17.48 15.31
N THR A 118 -16.24 17.27 15.62
CA THR A 118 -16.76 17.23 17.00
C THR A 118 -17.00 15.80 17.44
N SER A 119 -17.21 15.57 18.74
CA SER A 119 -17.48 14.22 19.27
C SER A 119 -18.78 13.58 18.75
N ASN A 120 -19.71 14.38 18.21
CA ASN A 120 -21.00 13.91 17.69
C ASN A 120 -20.97 13.68 16.17
N ASP A 121 -19.89 14.07 15.49
CA ASP A 121 -19.69 13.78 14.08
C ASP A 121 -19.29 12.30 13.90
N LEU A 122 -19.28 11.85 12.65
CA LEU A 122 -18.75 10.55 12.25
C LEU A 122 -17.65 10.74 11.22
N ILE A 123 -16.53 10.05 11.39
CA ILE A 123 -15.47 9.96 10.37
C ILE A 123 -15.56 8.59 9.69
N VAL A 124 -15.54 8.58 8.37
CA VAL A 124 -15.54 7.38 7.54
C VAL A 124 -14.24 7.36 6.73
N VAL A 125 -13.43 6.33 6.94
CA VAL A 125 -12.13 6.15 6.31
C VAL A 125 -12.27 5.22 5.11
N ASN A 126 -12.12 5.79 3.92
CA ASN A 126 -12.27 5.11 2.64
C ASN A 126 -10.99 5.26 1.80
N PRO A 127 -10.37 4.17 1.34
CA PRO A 127 -10.71 2.76 1.62
C PRO A 127 -10.19 2.25 2.97
N TRP A 128 -10.67 1.08 3.40
CA TRP A 128 -10.31 0.43 4.66
C TRP A 128 -8.81 0.30 4.93
N PHE A 129 -7.99 0.13 3.88
CA PHE A 129 -6.55 -0.05 4.05
C PHE A 129 -5.84 1.22 4.52
N LEU A 130 -6.50 2.38 4.52
CA LEU A 130 -5.97 3.58 5.16
C LEU A 130 -6.15 3.58 6.68
N GLY A 131 -6.91 2.63 7.22
CA GLY A 131 -7.19 2.50 8.66
C GLY A 131 -5.94 2.54 9.54
N PRO A 132 -4.87 1.76 9.25
CA PRO A 132 -3.65 1.80 10.05
C PRO A 132 -2.96 3.16 10.06
N SER A 133 -2.80 3.80 8.89
CA SER A 133 -2.22 5.13 8.76
C SER A 133 -3.08 6.16 9.51
N PHE A 134 -4.40 6.11 9.35
CA PHE A 134 -5.32 7.02 10.03
C PHE A 134 -5.26 6.84 11.55
N SER A 135 -5.28 5.59 12.04
CA SER A 135 -5.19 5.26 13.46
C SER A 135 -3.85 5.69 14.08
N TRP A 136 -2.79 5.79 13.29
CA TRP A 136 -1.49 6.26 13.76
C TRP A 136 -1.46 7.78 13.95
N TYR A 137 -2.11 8.53 13.07
CA TYR A 137 -2.06 10.00 13.10
C TYR A 137 -3.22 10.65 13.83
N TYR A 138 -4.40 10.02 13.91
CA TYR A 138 -5.60 10.60 14.51
C TYR A 138 -5.71 10.28 16.00
N HIS A 139 -5.76 11.32 16.81
CA HIS A 139 -5.85 11.27 18.28
C HIS A 139 -7.08 12.03 18.82
N GLY A 140 -8.01 12.41 17.94
CA GLY A 140 -9.23 13.11 18.31
C GLY A 140 -10.29 12.21 18.95
N THR A 141 -11.37 12.82 19.45
CA THR A 141 -12.44 12.14 20.16
C THR A 141 -13.62 11.71 19.25
N THR A 142 -13.62 12.13 17.99
CA THR A 142 -14.71 11.79 17.06
C THR A 142 -14.66 10.30 16.72
N GLN A 143 -15.81 9.64 16.75
CA GLN A 143 -15.91 8.25 16.36
C GLN A 143 -15.55 8.10 14.88
N TRP A 144 -14.80 7.04 14.55
CA TRP A 144 -14.44 6.74 13.17
C TRP A 144 -14.63 5.27 12.80
N MET A 145 -14.99 5.05 11.54
CA MET A 145 -15.26 3.75 10.94
C MET A 145 -14.47 3.61 9.63
N THR A 146 -14.11 2.39 9.24
CA THR A 146 -13.55 2.10 7.91
C THR A 146 -14.65 1.78 6.91
N LEU A 147 -14.34 1.80 5.61
CA LEU A 147 -15.22 1.31 4.55
C LEU A 147 -14.65 0.03 3.91
N PRO A 148 -15.23 -1.16 4.21
CA PRO A 148 -16.31 -1.46 5.15
C PRO A 148 -15.83 -1.37 6.61
N GLU A 149 -16.75 -1.42 7.58
CA GLU A 149 -16.35 -1.34 8.99
C GLU A 149 -15.61 -2.61 9.42
N LEU A 150 -14.43 -2.42 10.00
CA LEU A 150 -13.58 -3.48 10.54
C LEU A 150 -13.42 -3.32 12.05
N SER A 151 -13.43 -4.44 12.77
CA SER A 151 -13.26 -4.45 14.23
C SER A 151 -11.83 -4.10 14.67
N GLU A 152 -10.82 -4.45 13.88
CA GLU A 152 -9.41 -4.07 14.09
C GLU A 152 -8.95 -3.18 12.93
N LYS A 153 -8.39 -2.01 13.28
CA LYS A 153 -8.09 -0.93 12.33
C LYS A 153 -6.60 -0.52 12.33
N ARG A 154 -5.79 -1.00 13.28
CA ARG A 154 -4.37 -0.63 13.43
C ARG A 154 -3.43 -1.41 12.52
N ILE A 155 -3.88 -2.55 12.00
CA ILE A 155 -3.12 -3.43 11.12
C ILE A 155 -4.00 -3.92 9.98
N HIS A 156 -3.41 -4.26 8.83
CA HIS A 156 -4.17 -4.81 7.70
C HIS A 156 -4.61 -6.26 7.99
N ARG A 157 -5.89 -6.45 8.29
CA ARG A 157 -6.51 -7.77 8.53
C ARG A 157 -7.30 -8.25 7.31
N TYR A 158 -6.59 -8.88 6.38
CA TYR A 158 -7.19 -9.40 5.15
C TYR A 158 -8.25 -10.49 5.40
N ASP A 159 -8.15 -11.19 6.51
CA ASP A 159 -9.16 -12.15 6.97
C ASP A 159 -10.49 -11.46 7.32
N LEU A 160 -10.46 -10.29 7.99
CA LEU A 160 -11.68 -9.52 8.28
C LEU A 160 -12.31 -8.98 6.99
N ILE A 161 -11.48 -8.57 6.02
CA ILE A 161 -11.96 -8.16 4.71
C ILE A 161 -12.59 -9.32 3.95
N LYS A 162 -11.97 -10.51 4.03
CA LYS A 162 -12.54 -11.71 3.43
C LYS A 162 -13.92 -12.03 4.02
N THR A 163 -14.08 -11.94 5.34
CA THR A 163 -15.38 -12.08 5.99
C THR A 163 -16.39 -11.04 5.50
N LYS A 164 -16.00 -9.76 5.39
CA LYS A 164 -16.88 -8.71 4.83
C LYS A 164 -17.28 -8.96 3.38
N MET A 165 -16.42 -9.57 2.57
CA MET A 165 -16.75 -9.91 1.18
C MET A 165 -17.82 -11.01 1.09
N GLU A 166 -17.95 -11.87 2.10
CA GLU A 166 -18.95 -12.96 2.17
C GLU A 166 -20.31 -12.46 2.69
N GLU A 167 -20.40 -11.23 3.22
CA GLU A 167 -21.65 -10.66 3.73
C GLU A 167 -22.55 -10.14 2.60
N THR A 168 -23.87 -10.36 2.71
CA THR A 168 -24.87 -9.86 1.75
C THR A 168 -25.01 -8.34 1.77
N ASP A 169 -24.90 -7.70 2.94
CA ASP A 169 -24.89 -6.24 3.08
C ASP A 169 -23.76 -5.79 4.01
N ALA A 170 -22.53 -5.85 3.49
CA ALA A 170 -21.32 -5.47 4.21
C ALA A 170 -21.28 -4.02 4.72
N LEU A 171 -22.22 -3.17 4.25
CA LEU A 171 -22.26 -1.74 4.51
C LEU A 171 -23.42 -1.33 5.42
N ALA A 172 -24.24 -2.26 5.88
CA ALA A 172 -25.43 -1.97 6.70
C ALA A 172 -25.09 -1.10 7.92
N ASP A 173 -24.07 -1.50 8.69
CA ASP A 173 -23.62 -0.77 9.89
C ASP A 173 -23.20 0.67 9.57
N LEU A 174 -22.48 0.84 8.46
CA LEU A 174 -21.96 2.15 8.06
C LEU A 174 -23.07 3.07 7.55
N LYS A 175 -23.99 2.54 6.72
CA LYS A 175 -25.17 3.29 6.26
C LYS A 175 -26.02 3.75 7.45
N MET A 176 -26.27 2.86 8.41
CA MET A 176 -27.00 3.19 9.64
C MET A 176 -26.29 4.28 10.47
N ALA A 177 -24.97 4.18 10.64
CA ALA A 177 -24.19 5.19 11.36
C ALA A 177 -24.23 6.56 10.67
N ILE A 178 -24.10 6.59 9.33
CA ILE A 178 -24.21 7.80 8.51
C ILE A 178 -25.59 8.43 8.67
N THR A 179 -26.66 7.65 8.47
CA THR A 179 -28.05 8.12 8.63
C THR A 179 -28.28 8.73 10.00
N LYS A 180 -27.94 8.00 11.06
CA LYS A 180 -28.13 8.47 12.45
C LYS A 180 -27.39 9.78 12.70
N THR A 181 -26.15 9.88 12.22
CA THR A 181 -25.31 11.08 12.40
C THR A 181 -25.92 12.29 11.72
N LEU A 182 -26.32 12.15 10.45
CA LEU A 182 -26.88 13.23 9.64
C LEU A 182 -28.27 13.65 10.10
N GLN A 183 -29.15 12.68 10.43
CA GLN A 183 -30.49 12.96 10.97
C GLN A 183 -30.44 13.67 12.33
N SER A 184 -29.40 13.44 13.12
CA SER A 184 -29.17 14.15 14.39
C SER A 184 -28.61 15.56 14.19
N GLY A 185 -28.45 16.03 12.94
CA GLY A 185 -27.89 17.34 12.61
C GLY A 185 -26.37 17.44 12.68
N ASN A 186 -25.66 16.31 12.86
CA ASN A 186 -24.21 16.26 12.89
C ASN A 186 -23.63 16.01 11.48
N ARG A 187 -22.30 16.03 11.37
CA ARG A 187 -21.60 15.98 10.08
C ARG A 187 -20.91 14.64 9.90
N VAL A 188 -20.83 14.19 8.66
CA VAL A 188 -20.06 13.01 8.28
C VAL A 188 -18.83 13.47 7.50
N TRP A 189 -17.65 13.05 7.94
CA TRP A 189 -16.38 13.33 7.29
C TRP A 189 -15.91 12.09 6.54
N LEU A 190 -15.67 12.20 5.23
CA LEU A 190 -15.22 11.11 4.37
C LEU A 190 -13.74 11.31 4.05
N VAL A 191 -12.87 10.59 4.75
CA VAL A 191 -11.43 10.50 4.45
C VAL A 191 -11.26 9.64 3.21
N GLY A 192 -10.64 10.21 2.19
CA GLY A 192 -10.56 9.68 0.83
C GLY A 192 -11.80 9.87 -0.03
N GLY A 193 -12.83 10.54 0.51
CA GLY A 193 -14.07 10.81 -0.19
C GLY A 193 -14.88 9.53 -0.45
N ALA A 194 -15.76 9.60 -1.44
CA ALA A 194 -16.48 8.46 -1.97
C ALA A 194 -16.37 8.47 -3.50
N GLN A 195 -16.22 7.30 -4.12
CA GLN A 195 -16.11 7.24 -5.58
C GLN A 195 -17.42 7.72 -6.24
N PRO A 196 -17.35 8.53 -7.32
CA PRO A 196 -18.53 8.92 -8.06
C PRO A 196 -19.15 7.68 -8.69
N THR A 197 -20.48 7.70 -8.77
CA THR A 197 -21.25 6.64 -9.40
C THR A 197 -21.03 6.63 -10.91
N GLU A 198 -20.85 5.45 -11.50
CA GLU A 198 -20.82 5.29 -12.96
C GLU A 198 -22.20 5.52 -13.59
N GLN A 199 -22.26 5.72 -14.92
CA GLN A 199 -23.54 5.98 -15.62
C GLN A 199 -24.61 4.91 -15.38
N LYS A 200 -24.21 3.66 -15.08
CA LYS A 200 -25.13 2.53 -14.83
C LYS A 200 -25.54 2.39 -13.36
N GLY A 201 -25.13 3.30 -12.48
CA GLY A 201 -25.31 3.16 -11.03
C GLY A 201 -24.07 2.56 -10.35
N PRO A 202 -24.08 2.44 -9.01
CA PRO A 202 -22.93 1.93 -8.27
C PRO A 202 -22.77 0.44 -8.55
N MET A 203 -21.52 -0.01 -8.73
CA MET A 203 -21.23 -1.43 -8.88
C MET A 203 -21.72 -2.20 -7.64
N SER A 204 -22.46 -3.28 -7.90
CA SER A 204 -22.92 -4.21 -6.88
C SER A 204 -22.37 -5.58 -7.21
N LEU A 205 -21.74 -6.21 -6.22
CA LEU A 205 -21.17 -7.55 -6.32
C LEU A 205 -21.98 -8.49 -5.45
N THR A 206 -22.09 -9.75 -5.86
CA THR A 206 -22.65 -10.78 -4.96
C THR A 206 -21.67 -11.06 -3.82
N PRO A 207 -22.10 -11.66 -2.71
CA PRO A 207 -21.18 -12.24 -1.73
C PRO A 207 -20.11 -13.09 -2.41
N ALA A 208 -18.89 -13.02 -1.89
CA ALA A 208 -17.76 -13.72 -2.45
C ALA A 208 -17.95 -15.24 -2.35
N PRO A 209 -17.53 -16.01 -3.38
CA PRO A 209 -16.96 -15.52 -4.64
C PRO A 209 -18.01 -14.96 -5.61
N ASP A 210 -17.76 -13.77 -6.16
CA ASP A 210 -18.57 -13.20 -7.24
C ASP A 210 -18.34 -13.96 -8.57
N PRO A 211 -19.36 -14.18 -9.43
CA PRO A 211 -19.21 -14.91 -10.69
C PRO A 211 -18.20 -14.32 -11.68
N VAL A 212 -17.99 -13.00 -11.66
CA VAL A 212 -17.08 -12.29 -12.56
C VAL A 212 -15.77 -11.94 -11.87
N TYR A 213 -15.84 -11.47 -10.62
CA TYR A 213 -14.69 -10.92 -9.90
C TYR A 213 -14.09 -11.86 -8.85
N GLY A 214 -14.73 -13.00 -8.56
CA GLY A 214 -14.25 -14.00 -7.60
C GLY A 214 -13.98 -13.41 -6.22
N TRP A 215 -12.74 -13.57 -5.74
CA TRP A 215 -12.25 -13.03 -4.46
C TRP A 215 -11.46 -11.71 -4.61
N SER A 216 -11.74 -10.91 -5.64
CA SER A 216 -11.00 -9.67 -5.91
C SER A 216 -11.26 -8.58 -4.87
N SER A 217 -10.44 -8.50 -3.83
CA SER A 217 -10.50 -7.44 -2.81
C SER A 217 -10.51 -6.02 -3.41
N PRO A 218 -9.75 -5.69 -4.47
CA PRO A 218 -9.86 -4.40 -5.15
C PRO A 218 -11.26 -4.14 -5.73
N ALA A 219 -11.91 -5.14 -6.31
CA ALA A 219 -13.25 -5.00 -6.89
C ALA A 219 -14.31 -4.72 -5.81
N TYR A 220 -14.28 -5.46 -4.70
CA TYR A 220 -15.17 -5.21 -3.56
C TYR A 220 -14.92 -3.84 -2.93
N THR A 221 -13.65 -3.45 -2.74
CA THR A 221 -13.29 -2.13 -2.20
C THR A 221 -13.83 -1.00 -3.09
N TYR A 222 -13.70 -1.15 -4.41
CA TYR A 222 -14.22 -0.18 -5.37
C TYR A 222 -15.76 -0.13 -5.38
N ALA A 223 -16.42 -1.30 -5.39
CA ALA A 223 -17.87 -1.40 -5.33
C ALA A 223 -18.45 -0.76 -4.06
N TRP A 224 -17.87 -1.07 -2.89
CA TRP A 224 -18.30 -0.48 -1.62
C TRP A 224 -18.11 1.04 -1.56
N SER A 225 -17.00 1.55 -2.11
CA SER A 225 -16.75 2.99 -2.24
C SER A 225 -17.82 3.70 -3.07
N MET A 226 -18.21 3.13 -4.22
CA MET A 226 -19.29 3.68 -5.05
C MET A 226 -20.67 3.58 -4.39
N GLN A 227 -20.95 2.49 -3.67
CA GLN A 227 -22.22 2.31 -2.98
C GLN A 227 -22.40 3.34 -1.86
N ILE A 228 -21.37 3.61 -1.06
CA ILE A 228 -21.41 4.70 -0.07
C ILE A 228 -21.49 6.06 -0.77
N GLY A 229 -20.77 6.26 -1.88
CA GLY A 229 -20.87 7.50 -2.66
C GLY A 229 -22.29 7.77 -3.14
N ALA A 230 -22.94 6.77 -3.75
CA ALA A 230 -24.32 6.87 -4.18
C ALA A 230 -25.28 7.12 -3.00
N PHE A 231 -25.10 6.41 -1.88
CA PHE A 231 -25.92 6.58 -0.67
C PHE A 231 -25.81 7.99 -0.09
N VAL A 232 -24.58 8.51 0.05
CA VAL A 232 -24.34 9.87 0.54
C VAL A 232 -24.94 10.90 -0.42
N LEU A 233 -24.74 10.76 -1.74
CA LEU A 233 -25.30 11.69 -2.73
C LEU A 233 -26.84 11.72 -2.73
N GLN A 234 -27.48 10.57 -2.48
CA GLN A 234 -28.93 10.48 -2.43
C GLN A 234 -29.51 11.21 -1.21
N HIS A 235 -28.87 11.07 -0.05
CA HIS A 235 -29.45 11.47 1.24
C HIS A 235 -28.87 12.75 1.84
N VAL A 236 -27.77 13.29 1.32
CA VAL A 236 -27.12 14.47 1.89
C VAL A 236 -27.64 15.75 1.25
N VAL A 237 -27.78 16.80 2.06
CA VAL A 237 -28.22 18.13 1.60
C VAL A 237 -27.04 18.91 1.01
N ASP A 238 -25.90 18.89 1.69
CA ASP A 238 -24.69 19.64 1.33
C ASP A 238 -23.43 18.77 1.44
N GLY A 239 -22.56 18.85 0.42
CA GLY A 239 -21.31 18.11 0.33
C GLY A 239 -20.19 19.00 -0.18
N GLU A 240 -19.07 19.05 0.54
CA GLU A 240 -17.97 19.97 0.25
C GLU A 240 -16.61 19.24 0.35
N VAL A 241 -15.72 19.50 -0.60
CA VAL A 241 -14.32 19.06 -0.53
C VAL A 241 -13.54 20.05 0.35
N VAL A 242 -13.25 19.65 1.59
CA VAL A 242 -12.54 20.49 2.56
C VAL A 242 -11.04 20.52 2.26
N LEU A 243 -10.48 19.38 1.84
CA LEU A 243 -9.10 19.27 1.41
C LEU A 243 -9.04 18.43 0.14
N GLY A 244 -8.47 18.98 -0.92
CA GLY A 244 -8.17 18.23 -2.14
C GLY A 244 -6.82 17.51 -2.07
N PRO A 245 -6.56 16.59 -3.02
CA PRO A 245 -5.23 16.02 -3.21
C PRO A 245 -4.18 17.11 -3.41
N GLN A 246 -2.99 16.90 -2.84
CA GLN A 246 -1.88 17.86 -2.82
C GLN A 246 -0.88 17.58 -3.96
N SER A 247 -0.31 18.63 -4.54
CA SER A 247 0.80 18.48 -5.50
C SER A 247 2.05 17.95 -4.79
N GLY A 248 2.82 17.09 -5.47
CA GLY A 248 4.08 16.56 -4.92
C GLY A 248 3.92 15.45 -3.87
N VAL A 249 2.72 14.88 -3.74
CA VAL A 249 2.45 13.69 -2.91
C VAL A 249 2.25 12.47 -3.80
N GLY A 250 2.78 11.32 -3.38
CA GLY A 250 2.62 10.03 -4.04
C GLY A 250 1.14 9.67 -4.22
N PRO A 251 0.75 9.08 -5.36
CA PRO A 251 -0.66 8.92 -5.72
C PRO A 251 -1.44 7.94 -4.83
N ASN A 252 -0.75 7.06 -4.09
CA ASN A 252 -1.38 5.98 -3.35
C ASN A 252 -2.19 6.45 -2.13
N GLU A 253 -1.67 7.45 -1.40
CA GLU A 253 -2.33 8.04 -0.23
C GLU A 253 -2.46 9.56 -0.33
N ASN A 254 -2.59 10.07 -1.56
CA ASN A 254 -2.91 11.46 -1.83
C ASN A 254 -4.42 11.62 -2.05
N ILE A 255 -5.15 11.65 -0.94
CA ILE A 255 -6.60 11.49 -0.94
C ILE A 255 -7.31 12.75 -0.44
N PRO A 256 -8.56 13.00 -0.87
CA PRO A 256 -9.33 14.15 -0.41
C PRO A 256 -9.95 13.97 0.98
N LEU A 257 -10.33 15.07 1.62
CA LEU A 257 -11.28 15.11 2.72
C LEU A 257 -12.58 15.74 2.23
N VAL A 258 -13.69 15.02 2.38
CA VAL A 258 -15.03 15.53 2.06
C VAL A 258 -15.84 15.61 3.34
N ILE A 259 -16.70 16.62 3.44
CA ILE A 259 -17.70 16.74 4.50
C ILE A 259 -19.10 16.66 3.90
N ALA A 260 -19.97 15.92 4.57
CA ALA A 260 -21.38 15.74 4.24
C ALA A 260 -22.25 16.24 5.41
N ARG A 261 -23.28 17.03 5.09
CA ARG A 261 -24.14 17.72 6.06
C ARG A 261 -25.62 17.65 5.68
N GLY A 262 -26.45 17.52 6.70
CA GLY A 262 -27.91 17.46 6.55
C GLY A 262 -28.41 16.14 5.96
N TRP A 263 -29.70 15.90 6.14
CA TRP A 263 -30.38 14.68 5.70
C TRP A 263 -31.59 15.03 4.82
N ARG A 264 -31.76 14.26 3.74
CA ARG A 264 -32.92 14.25 2.84
C ARG A 264 -33.49 12.83 2.81
N ASP A 265 -34.79 12.75 3.07
CA ASP A 265 -35.56 11.50 3.00
C ASP A 265 -35.70 10.98 1.57
#